data_AF-A0A9P1J158-F1
#
_entry.id   AF-A0A9P1J158-F1
#
_cell.length_a   1.000
_cell.length_b   1.000
_cell.length_c   1.000
_cell.angle_alpha   90.00
_cell.angle_beta   90.00
_cell.angle_gamma   90.00
#
_symmetry.space_group_name_H-M   'P 1'
#
loop_
_entity.id
_entity.type
_entity.pdbx_description
1 polymer ?
#
loop_
_entity_poly.entity_id
_entity_poly.type
_entity_poly.pdbx_seq_one_letter_code
_entity_poly.pdbx_strand_id
1 'polypeptide(L)'
;MRIFVFFALAVAAVYTAPVFLDLTTVNTFLTSLASSDVRTDSKVTLNYQNMASKKSPDHDNAASPLFTTVDSSITSGSIYTAIANLLKFYSHDSETAINLSTDLQSAISDFLDKIIATPAVTQAKAFLYQQGVSPSDAAAFKTQLYNLWFLPYARSSVVGSCGFKSVFVGESTGTSITRFANWYGFYLQEQSGSINYHGWFTKLNVS
;
A
#
# COMPACT_ATOMS: atom_id res chain seq x y z
N MET A 1 -9.70 2.98 -9.91
CA MET A 1 -9.05 2.16 -8.88
C MET A 1 -8.86 3.00 -7.63
N ARG A 2 -9.29 2.53 -6.47
CA ARG A 2 -9.23 3.30 -5.21
C ARG A 2 -7.82 3.17 -4.63
N ILE A 3 -7.10 4.28 -4.39
CA ILE A 3 -5.79 4.21 -3.73
C ILE A 3 -5.81 4.52 -2.23
N PHE A 4 -6.98 4.74 -1.64
CA PHE A 4 -7.10 5.04 -0.20
C PHE A 4 -8.08 4.14 0.57
N VAL A 5 -8.06 2.82 0.33
CA VAL A 5 -8.83 1.85 1.15
C VAL A 5 -7.93 0.86 1.92
N PHE A 6 -6.62 1.10 1.99
CA PHE A 6 -5.69 0.30 2.82
C PHE A 6 -4.91 1.15 3.84
N PHE A 7 -5.58 2.14 4.44
CA PHE A 7 -5.06 2.93 5.56
C PHE A 7 -5.98 2.83 6.79
N ALA A 8 -6.14 1.62 7.33
CA ALA A 8 -6.57 1.40 8.70
C ALA A 8 -6.33 -0.07 9.08
N LEU A 9 -5.90 -0.29 10.32
CA LEU A 9 -5.61 -1.58 10.98
C LEU A 9 -4.16 -2.08 10.87
N ALA A 10 -3.29 -1.37 11.57
CA ALA A 10 -2.29 -1.97 12.45
C ALA A 10 -1.93 -0.94 13.53
N VAL A 11 -2.66 -0.93 14.64
CA VAL A 11 -2.28 -0.17 15.85
C VAL A 11 -2.12 -1.20 16.96
N ALA A 12 -0.87 -1.50 17.30
CA ALA A 12 -0.44 -2.11 18.56
C ALA A 12 1.10 -2.07 18.58
N ALA A 13 1.81 -1.69 19.64
CA ALA A 13 1.41 -1.19 20.94
C ALA A 13 2.63 -0.49 21.55
N VAL A 14 2.51 0.76 21.97
CA VAL A 14 3.43 1.37 22.92
C VAL A 14 2.58 2.15 23.92
N TYR A 15 2.29 1.46 25.03
CA TYR A 15 1.84 1.97 26.33
C TYR A 15 0.71 3.01 26.33
N THR A 16 -0.54 2.54 26.44
CA THR A 16 -1.60 3.00 27.37
C THR A 16 -2.94 2.38 26.95
N ALA A 17 -3.43 1.38 27.69
CA ALA A 17 -4.73 0.70 27.56
C ALA A 17 -5.10 0.10 26.17
N PRO A 18 -5.79 -1.05 26.12
CA PRO A 18 -6.39 -1.51 24.87
C PRO A 18 -7.46 -0.50 24.44
N VAL A 19 -7.25 0.15 23.29
CA VAL A 19 -8.30 1.00 22.68
C VAL A 19 -9.30 0.09 22.00
N PHE A 20 -10.47 -0.06 22.62
CA PHE A 20 -11.62 -0.72 22.02
C PHE A 20 -12.32 0.26 21.08
N LEU A 21 -11.93 0.25 19.81
CA LEU A 21 -12.64 0.98 18.76
C LEU A 21 -13.90 0.23 18.36
N ASP A 22 -15.03 0.93 18.38
CA ASP A 22 -16.28 0.40 17.83
C ASP A 22 -16.16 0.24 16.31
N LEU A 23 -16.44 -0.98 15.83
CA LEU A 23 -16.38 -1.32 14.41
C LEU A 23 -17.35 -0.47 13.58
N THR A 24 -18.49 -0.07 14.14
CA THR A 24 -19.46 0.80 13.45
C THR A 24 -18.88 2.17 13.20
N THR A 25 -18.22 2.74 14.22
CA THR A 25 -17.51 4.01 14.15
C THR A 25 -16.39 3.97 13.10
N VAL A 26 -15.57 2.91 13.10
CA VAL A 26 -14.50 2.73 12.09
C VAL A 26 -15.08 2.62 10.68
N ASN A 27 -16.11 1.79 10.48
CA ASN A 27 -16.73 1.61 9.17
C ASN A 27 -17.39 2.89 8.65
N THR A 28 -18.02 3.66 9.53
CA THR A 28 -18.61 4.96 9.19
C THR A 28 -17.53 5.94 8.75
N PHE A 29 -16.44 6.05 9.52
CA PHE A 29 -15.30 6.89 9.17
C PHE A 29 -14.69 6.49 7.82
N LEU A 30 -14.41 5.20 7.60
CA LEU A 30 -13.83 4.72 6.34
C LEU A 30 -14.74 4.97 5.13
N THR A 31 -16.06 4.83 5.30
CA THR A 31 -17.03 5.12 4.24
C THR A 31 -17.06 6.60 3.88
N SER A 32 -17.01 7.48 4.89
CA SER A 32 -16.90 8.93 4.70
C SER A 32 -15.59 9.30 4.01
N LEU A 33 -14.48 8.76 4.49
CA LEU A 33 -13.15 9.00 3.94
C LEU A 33 -13.10 8.62 2.46
N ALA A 34 -13.56 7.42 2.11
CA ALA A 34 -13.60 6.92 0.74
C ALA A 34 -14.50 7.76 -0.19
N SER A 35 -15.54 8.40 0.36
CA SER A 35 -16.43 9.28 -0.40
C SER A 35 -15.82 10.67 -0.62
N SER A 36 -15.00 11.14 0.32
CA SER A 36 -14.32 12.44 0.25
C SER A 36 -13.00 12.43 -0.53
N ASP A 37 -12.44 11.25 -0.77
CA ASP A 37 -11.15 11.09 -1.40
C ASP A 37 -11.20 11.30 -2.93
N VAL A 38 -10.10 11.81 -3.49
CA VAL A 38 -10.00 12.09 -4.92
C VAL A 38 -9.79 10.78 -5.67
N ARG A 39 -10.84 10.34 -6.37
CA ARG A 39 -10.78 9.09 -7.12
C ARG A 39 -9.98 9.24 -8.43
N THR A 40 -9.21 8.20 -8.75
CA THR A 40 -8.43 8.10 -10.00
C THR A 40 -8.98 7.07 -10.98
N ASP A 41 -10.19 6.54 -10.76
CA ASP A 41 -10.76 5.48 -11.60
C ASP A 41 -11.09 5.93 -13.03
N SER A 42 -11.52 7.17 -13.23
CA SER A 42 -11.72 7.73 -14.58
C SER A 42 -10.40 7.97 -15.35
N LYS A 43 -9.26 7.85 -14.66
CA LYS A 43 -7.92 8.12 -15.18
C LYS A 43 -7.12 6.85 -15.48
N VAL A 44 -7.75 5.68 -15.33
CA VAL A 44 -7.10 4.37 -15.54
C VAL A 44 -8.03 3.49 -16.35
N THR A 45 -7.53 2.97 -17.48
CA THR A 45 -8.24 1.98 -18.29
C THR A 45 -7.58 0.63 -18.12
N LEU A 46 -8.40 -0.40 -17.86
CA LEU A 46 -7.95 -1.77 -17.65
C LEU A 46 -8.49 -2.69 -18.75
N ASN A 47 -7.67 -3.63 -19.20
CA ASN A 47 -8.04 -4.73 -20.09
C ASN A 47 -8.01 -6.05 -19.30
N TYR A 48 -9.15 -6.40 -18.70
CA TYR A 48 -9.28 -7.60 -17.86
C TYR A 48 -9.09 -8.92 -18.62
N GLN A 49 -9.36 -8.96 -19.93
CA GLN A 49 -9.21 -10.17 -20.74
C GLN A 49 -9.99 -11.36 -20.12
N ASN A 50 -9.37 -12.52 -20.00
CA ASN A 50 -10.05 -13.75 -19.56
C ASN A 50 -9.76 -14.12 -18.11
N MET A 51 -10.54 -15.06 -17.60
CA MET A 51 -10.35 -15.62 -16.27
C MET A 51 -9.07 -16.46 -16.22
N ALA A 52 -8.24 -16.29 -15.20
CA ALA A 52 -7.04 -17.09 -14.98
C ALA A 52 -7.40 -18.56 -14.68
N SER A 53 -6.53 -19.50 -15.07
CA SER A 53 -6.74 -20.93 -14.81
C SER A 53 -6.37 -21.29 -13.37
N LYS A 54 -7.32 -21.91 -12.64
CA LYS A 54 -7.04 -22.47 -11.30
C LYS A 54 -6.21 -23.75 -11.34
N LYS A 55 -6.27 -24.49 -12.45
CA LYS A 55 -5.55 -25.77 -12.63
C LYS A 55 -4.14 -25.58 -13.19
N SER A 56 -3.94 -24.48 -13.91
CA SER A 56 -2.69 -24.16 -14.61
C SER A 56 -2.42 -22.66 -14.43
N PRO A 57 -2.01 -22.22 -13.22
CA PRO A 57 -1.85 -20.80 -12.90
C PRO A 57 -0.82 -20.08 -13.79
N ASP A 58 0.13 -20.83 -14.36
CA ASP A 58 1.15 -20.31 -15.27
C ASP A 58 0.67 -20.19 -16.73
N HIS A 59 -0.54 -20.68 -17.04
CA HIS A 59 -1.09 -20.53 -18.38
C HIS A 59 -1.58 -19.10 -18.61
N ASP A 60 -1.03 -18.46 -19.62
CA ASP A 60 -1.37 -17.09 -19.97
C ASP A 60 -2.74 -17.03 -20.67
N ASN A 61 -3.76 -16.64 -19.90
CA ASN A 61 -5.11 -16.37 -20.40
C ASN A 61 -5.34 -14.90 -20.75
N ALA A 62 -4.32 -14.06 -20.62
CA ALA A 62 -4.41 -12.61 -20.71
C ALA A 62 -3.12 -12.03 -21.34
N ALA A 63 -2.88 -12.41 -22.60
CA ALA A 63 -1.65 -12.11 -23.34
C ALA A 63 -1.33 -10.61 -23.55
N SER A 64 -2.25 -9.69 -23.23
CA SER A 64 -2.02 -8.25 -23.23
C SER A 64 -1.79 -7.71 -21.81
N PRO A 65 -1.14 -6.56 -21.63
CA PRO A 65 -1.10 -5.90 -20.33
C PRO A 65 -2.49 -5.63 -19.76
N LEU A 66 -2.63 -5.73 -18.43
CA LEU A 66 -3.84 -5.34 -17.71
C LEU A 66 -4.06 -3.83 -17.83
N PHE A 67 -3.00 -3.01 -17.74
CA PHE A 67 -3.11 -1.56 -17.82
C PHE A 67 -2.94 -1.08 -19.26
N THR A 68 -4.03 -0.63 -19.88
CA THR A 68 -3.96 -0.06 -21.23
C THR A 68 -3.62 1.42 -21.21
N THR A 69 -4.19 2.17 -20.27
CA THR A 69 -3.84 3.57 -20.06
C THR A 69 -3.83 3.94 -18.57
N VAL A 70 -2.83 4.71 -18.17
CA VAL A 70 -2.78 5.42 -16.90
C VAL A 70 -2.49 6.87 -17.23
N ASP A 71 -3.42 7.77 -16.90
CA ASP A 71 -3.30 9.19 -17.20
C ASP A 71 -2.01 9.77 -16.58
N SER A 72 -1.28 10.57 -17.34
CA SER A 72 0.00 11.12 -16.90
C SER A 72 -0.12 12.02 -15.66
N SER A 73 -1.29 12.60 -15.40
CA SER A 73 -1.54 13.38 -14.17
C SER A 73 -1.46 12.53 -12.90
N ILE A 74 -1.61 11.21 -13.01
CA ILE A 74 -1.34 10.29 -11.90
C ILE A 74 0.16 10.15 -11.70
N THR A 75 0.90 9.75 -12.75
CA THR A 75 2.34 9.45 -12.63
C THR A 75 3.17 10.69 -12.33
N SER A 76 2.76 11.86 -12.80
CA SER A 76 3.34 13.16 -12.46
C SER A 76 2.83 13.75 -11.15
N GLY A 77 1.84 13.12 -10.51
CA GLY A 77 1.27 13.57 -9.25
C GLY A 77 2.25 13.39 -8.10
N SER A 78 2.39 14.41 -7.26
CA SER A 78 3.42 14.48 -6.21
C SER A 78 3.48 13.23 -5.32
N ILE A 79 2.33 12.71 -4.88
CA ILE A 79 2.25 11.52 -4.02
C ILE A 79 2.64 10.23 -4.76
N TYR A 80 2.22 10.08 -6.02
CA TYR A 80 2.54 8.91 -6.84
C TYR A 80 4.01 8.88 -7.24
N THR A 81 4.61 10.05 -7.49
CA THR A 81 6.06 10.17 -7.68
C THR A 81 6.82 9.74 -6.43
N ALA A 82 6.39 10.17 -5.24
CA ALA A 82 7.02 9.74 -3.99
C ALA A 82 6.88 8.23 -3.74
N ILE A 83 5.70 7.65 -4.01
CA ILE A 83 5.51 6.19 -3.95
C ILE A 83 6.45 5.48 -4.92
N ALA A 84 6.52 5.91 -6.19
CA ALA A 84 7.40 5.30 -7.19
C ALA A 84 8.88 5.37 -6.80
N ASN A 85 9.32 6.48 -6.19
CA ASN A 85 10.70 6.62 -5.72
C ASN A 85 10.98 5.70 -4.53
N LEU A 86 10.03 5.56 -3.62
CA LEU A 86 10.17 4.73 -2.44
C LEU A 86 10.18 3.22 -2.78
N LEU A 87 9.33 2.78 -3.72
CA LEU A 87 9.25 1.37 -4.14
C LEU A 87 10.59 0.83 -4.66
N LYS A 88 11.45 1.66 -5.25
CA LYS A 88 12.75 1.26 -5.82
C LYS A 88 13.74 0.69 -4.79
N PHE A 89 13.56 1.02 -3.51
CA PHE A 89 14.46 0.59 -2.44
C PHE A 89 14.11 -0.77 -1.85
N TYR A 90 12.98 -1.36 -2.23
CA TYR A 90 12.51 -2.60 -1.64
C TYR A 90 12.53 -3.73 -2.66
N SER A 91 13.23 -4.81 -2.31
CA SER A 91 13.03 -6.11 -2.94
C SER A 91 11.82 -6.82 -2.33
N HIS A 92 11.21 -7.73 -3.09
CA HIS A 92 10.17 -8.63 -2.57
C HIS A 92 10.74 -9.59 -1.51
N ASP A 93 12.01 -10.00 -1.64
CA ASP A 93 12.63 -11.01 -0.78
C ASP A 93 12.73 -10.56 0.69
N SER A 94 12.07 -11.29 1.59
CA SER A 94 12.08 -11.00 3.03
C SER A 94 13.36 -11.46 3.73
N GLU A 95 14.21 -12.24 3.07
CA GLU A 95 15.51 -12.68 3.55
C GLU A 95 16.65 -11.76 3.11
N THR A 96 16.33 -10.70 2.35
CA THR A 96 17.25 -9.61 2.05
C THR A 96 17.06 -8.48 3.07
N ALA A 97 18.15 -8.12 3.77
CA ALA A 97 18.13 -7.03 4.75
C ALA A 97 17.77 -5.68 4.10
N ILE A 98 16.95 -4.89 4.76
CA ILE A 98 16.64 -3.52 4.33
C ILE A 98 17.87 -2.64 4.56
N ASN A 99 18.44 -2.10 3.49
CA ASN A 99 19.54 -1.14 3.57
C ASN A 99 18.99 0.26 3.92
N LEU A 100 19.23 0.70 5.16
CA LEU A 100 18.83 2.02 5.67
C LEU A 100 19.74 3.16 5.18
N SER A 101 19.91 3.28 3.87
CA SER A 101 20.70 4.34 3.24
C SER A 101 20.10 5.73 3.51
N THR A 102 20.93 6.76 3.37
CA THR A 102 20.50 8.16 3.42
C THR A 102 19.43 8.48 2.38
N ASP A 103 19.52 7.85 1.20
CA ASP A 103 18.56 8.05 0.11
C ASP A 103 17.21 7.42 0.43
N LEU A 104 17.20 6.22 1.02
CA LEU A 104 15.97 5.59 1.50
C LEU A 104 15.31 6.45 2.60
N GLN A 105 16.08 6.91 3.58
CA GLN A 105 15.55 7.77 4.65
C GLN A 105 14.98 9.08 4.09
N SER A 106 15.61 9.66 3.08
CA SER A 106 15.12 10.86 2.40
C SER A 106 13.82 10.57 1.63
N ALA A 107 13.74 9.44 0.91
CA ALA A 107 12.54 9.03 0.19
C ALA A 107 11.36 8.73 1.15
N ILE A 108 11.63 8.11 2.30
CA ILE A 108 10.63 7.88 3.35
C ILE A 108 10.13 9.22 3.90
N SER A 109 11.03 10.16 4.21
CA SER A 109 10.62 11.47 4.72
C SER A 109 9.76 12.22 3.71
N ASP A 110 10.16 12.26 2.44
CA ASP A 110 9.41 12.92 1.36
C ASP A 110 8.01 12.30 1.18
N PHE A 111 7.92 10.97 1.18
CA PHE A 111 6.64 10.27 1.14
C PHE A 111 5.75 10.63 2.33
N LEU A 112 6.29 10.61 3.55
CA LEU A 112 5.54 10.95 4.76
C LEU A 112 5.06 12.41 4.75
N ASP A 113 5.92 13.35 4.34
CA ASP A 113 5.56 14.77 4.24
C ASP A 113 4.42 14.99 3.25
N LYS A 114 4.49 14.35 2.07
CA LYS A 114 3.44 14.46 1.06
C LYS A 114 2.15 13.77 1.47
N ILE A 115 2.22 12.57 2.05
CA ILE A 115 1.02 11.80 2.36
C ILE A 115 0.25 12.41 3.53
N ILE A 116 0.93 12.93 4.56
CA ILE A 116 0.30 13.60 5.71
C ILE A 116 -0.45 14.86 5.28
N ALA A 117 0.06 15.57 4.26
CA ALA A 117 -0.59 16.76 3.70
C ALA A 117 -1.83 16.45 2.86
N THR A 118 -2.12 15.18 2.55
CA THR A 118 -3.32 14.83 1.77
C THR A 118 -4.59 15.06 2.59
N PRO A 119 -5.71 15.44 1.96
CA PRO A 119 -7.00 15.57 2.65
C PRO A 119 -7.43 14.27 3.35
N ALA A 120 -7.13 13.11 2.76
CA ALA A 120 -7.48 11.82 3.33
C ALA A 120 -6.72 11.55 4.64
N VAL A 121 -5.39 11.72 4.65
CA VAL A 121 -4.60 11.49 5.88
C VAL A 121 -4.82 12.59 6.92
N THR A 122 -5.15 13.81 6.51
CA THR A 122 -5.55 14.87 7.45
C THR A 122 -6.82 14.49 8.21
N GLN A 123 -7.83 13.96 7.51
CA GLN A 123 -9.06 13.44 8.15
C GLN A 123 -8.76 12.22 9.03
N ALA A 124 -7.90 11.30 8.57
CA ALA A 124 -7.48 10.14 9.37
C ALA A 124 -6.74 10.54 10.65
N LYS A 125 -5.84 11.51 10.58
CA LYS A 125 -5.14 12.06 11.76
C LYS A 125 -6.14 12.63 12.77
N ALA A 126 -7.11 13.42 12.31
CA ALA A 126 -8.13 14.00 13.18
C ALA A 126 -8.98 12.91 13.86
N PHE A 127 -9.41 11.90 13.09
CA PHE A 127 -10.15 10.75 13.63
C PHE A 127 -9.33 9.99 14.68
N LEU A 128 -8.08 9.61 14.36
CA LEU A 128 -7.21 8.87 15.27
C LEU A 128 -6.88 9.65 16.55
N TYR A 129 -6.73 10.97 16.46
CA TYR A 129 -6.58 11.84 17.62
C TYR A 129 -7.83 11.84 18.51
N GLN A 130 -9.03 11.95 17.93
CA GLN A 130 -10.30 11.87 18.67
C GLN A 130 -10.49 10.52 19.35
N GLN A 131 -9.98 9.44 18.75
CA GLN A 131 -9.98 8.11 19.33
C GLN A 131 -8.90 7.89 20.40
N GLY A 132 -8.01 8.86 20.63
CA GLY A 132 -6.94 8.75 21.63
C GLY A 132 -5.78 7.84 21.22
N VAL A 133 -5.64 7.48 19.95
CA VAL A 133 -4.58 6.56 19.46
C VAL A 133 -3.46 7.24 18.68
N SER A 134 -3.59 8.53 18.39
CA SER A 134 -2.57 9.32 17.69
C SER A 134 -2.40 10.70 18.33
N PRO A 135 -1.19 11.28 18.26
CA PRO A 135 -0.97 12.65 18.71
C PRO A 135 -1.60 13.66 17.74
N SER A 136 -1.99 14.83 18.26
CA SER A 136 -2.42 15.97 17.45
C SER A 136 -1.24 16.70 16.80
N ASP A 137 -0.06 16.68 17.43
CA ASP A 137 1.16 17.29 16.89
C ASP A 137 1.59 16.63 15.57
N ALA A 138 2.00 17.44 14.59
CA ALA A 138 2.34 16.96 13.26
C ALA A 138 3.65 16.17 13.22
N ALA A 139 4.68 16.61 13.96
CA ALA A 139 5.95 15.93 14.00
C ALA A 139 5.83 14.58 14.73
N ALA A 140 5.13 14.55 15.86
CA ALA A 140 4.84 13.33 16.60
C ALA A 140 4.01 12.34 15.77
N PHE A 141 3.03 12.82 14.99
CA PHE A 141 2.25 11.96 14.08
C PHE A 141 3.12 11.39 12.95
N LYS A 142 4.01 12.21 12.37
CA LYS A 142 4.99 11.73 11.37
C LYS A 142 5.89 10.64 11.95
N THR A 143 6.41 10.84 13.17
CA THR A 143 7.21 9.82 13.87
C THR A 143 6.40 8.55 14.15
N GLN A 144 5.13 8.68 14.55
CA GLN A 144 4.23 7.53 14.73
C GLN A 144 4.07 6.74 13.43
N LEU A 145 3.83 7.42 12.30
CA LEU A 145 3.73 6.77 10.98
C LEU A 145 5.06 6.14 10.55
N TYR A 146 6.19 6.80 10.81
CA TYR A 146 7.51 6.22 10.56
C TYR A 146 7.69 4.90 11.32
N ASN A 147 7.43 4.90 12.63
CA ASN A 147 7.60 3.71 13.46
C ASN A 147 6.68 2.57 13.04
N LEU A 148 5.45 2.89 12.62
CA LEU A 148 4.49 1.88 12.17
C LEU A 148 4.87 1.27 10.82
N TRP A 149 5.22 2.11 9.84
CA TRP A 149 5.36 1.67 8.45
C TRP A 149 6.79 1.37 8.04
N PHE A 150 7.77 2.03 8.64
CA PHE A 150 9.14 2.06 8.11
C PHE A 150 10.19 1.49 9.06
N LEU A 151 9.88 1.31 10.35
CA LEU A 151 10.79 0.65 11.27
C LEU A 151 11.02 -0.81 10.82
N PRO A 152 12.26 -1.20 10.46
CA PRO A 152 12.52 -2.55 10.01
C PRO A 152 12.44 -3.55 11.16
N TYR A 153 11.99 -4.76 10.85
CA TYR A 153 11.96 -5.89 11.78
C TYR A 153 12.32 -7.19 11.07
N ALA A 154 12.76 -8.17 11.85
CA ALA A 154 12.98 -9.53 11.38
C ALA A 154 11.73 -10.39 11.55
N ARG A 155 11.39 -11.19 10.54
CA ARG A 155 10.38 -12.26 10.65
C ARG A 155 10.98 -13.57 11.18
N SER A 156 12.27 -13.75 10.95
CA SER A 156 13.10 -14.84 11.47
C SER A 156 14.43 -14.25 11.93
N SER A 157 15.50 -14.41 11.15
CA SER A 157 16.83 -13.88 11.47
C SER A 157 17.16 -12.55 10.79
N VAL A 158 16.68 -12.34 9.56
CA VAL A 158 17.04 -11.16 8.75
C VAL A 158 16.05 -10.03 8.96
N VAL A 159 16.58 -8.82 9.22
CA VAL A 159 15.82 -7.56 9.28
C VAL A 159 15.48 -7.08 7.87
N GLY A 160 14.63 -7.86 7.19
CA GLY A 160 14.27 -7.68 5.78
C GLY A 160 12.84 -7.18 5.54
N SER A 161 12.07 -6.97 6.60
CA SER A 161 10.65 -6.56 6.52
C SER A 161 10.39 -5.22 7.20
N CYS A 162 9.37 -4.51 6.72
CA CYS A 162 8.73 -3.38 7.38
C CYS A 162 7.25 -3.31 6.95
N GLY A 163 6.43 -2.51 7.65
CA GLY A 163 5.00 -2.39 7.33
C GLY A 163 4.73 -1.94 5.90
N PHE A 164 5.50 -0.95 5.40
CA PHE A 164 5.37 -0.43 4.04
C PHE A 164 5.65 -1.52 3.00
N LYS A 165 6.75 -2.26 3.16
CA LYS A 165 7.07 -3.39 2.28
C LYS A 165 5.94 -4.43 2.29
N SER A 166 5.50 -4.83 3.48
CA SER A 166 4.44 -5.83 3.64
C SER A 166 3.12 -5.47 2.95
N VAL A 167 2.77 -4.18 2.80
CA VAL A 167 1.47 -3.74 2.26
C VAL A 167 1.57 -3.16 0.84
N PHE A 168 2.63 -2.40 0.53
CA PHE A 168 2.77 -1.68 -0.74
C PHE A 168 3.66 -2.40 -1.76
N VAL A 169 4.65 -3.17 -1.29
CA VAL A 169 5.61 -3.86 -2.15
C VAL A 169 5.20 -5.31 -2.37
N GLY A 170 4.66 -5.96 -1.33
CA GLY A 170 4.54 -7.41 -1.29
C GLY A 170 5.82 -8.06 -0.77
N GLU A 171 5.71 -9.32 -0.39
CA GLU A 171 6.82 -10.06 0.20
C GLU A 171 6.87 -11.49 -0.33
N SER A 172 8.07 -11.92 -0.73
CA SER A 172 8.37 -13.28 -1.12
C SER A 172 9.23 -14.00 -0.09
N THR A 173 8.96 -15.29 0.03
CA THR A 173 9.84 -16.31 0.60
C THR A 173 9.94 -17.42 -0.43
N GLY A 174 11.11 -17.57 -1.06
CA GLY A 174 11.25 -18.42 -2.25
C GLY A 174 10.57 -17.81 -3.49
N THR A 175 9.77 -18.62 -4.21
CA THR A 175 9.22 -18.25 -5.52
C THR A 175 7.84 -17.59 -5.49
N SER A 176 7.19 -17.55 -4.33
CA SER A 176 5.83 -17.01 -4.18
C SER A 176 5.85 -15.65 -3.51
N ILE A 177 5.18 -14.67 -4.13
CA ILE A 177 4.94 -13.35 -3.55
C ILE A 177 3.58 -13.35 -2.85
N THR A 178 3.51 -12.74 -1.67
CA THR A 178 2.29 -12.55 -0.88
C THR A 178 2.05 -11.07 -0.63
N ARG A 179 0.79 -10.71 -0.32
CA ARG A 179 0.36 -9.33 0.00
C ARG A 179 0.65 -8.28 -1.08
N PHE A 180 0.85 -8.71 -2.33
CA PHE A 180 1.03 -7.82 -3.46
C PHE A 180 -0.30 -7.26 -3.96
N ALA A 181 -0.76 -6.16 -3.36
CA ALA A 181 -2.10 -5.61 -3.60
C ALA A 181 -2.09 -4.13 -4.07
N ASN A 182 -0.94 -3.47 -4.11
CA ASN A 182 -0.86 -2.08 -4.54
C ASN A 182 -0.95 -2.00 -6.07
N TRP A 183 -2.05 -1.44 -6.58
CA TRP A 183 -2.28 -1.36 -8.01
C TRP A 183 -1.24 -0.54 -8.78
N TYR A 184 -0.71 0.51 -8.15
CA TYR A 184 0.28 1.38 -8.80
C TYR A 184 1.63 0.67 -8.87
N GLY A 185 2.01 -0.05 -7.83
CA GLY A 185 3.16 -0.96 -7.84
C GLY A 185 3.01 -2.09 -8.86
N PHE A 186 1.80 -2.64 -9.03
CA PHE A 186 1.49 -3.59 -10.12
C PHE A 186 1.71 -2.94 -11.48
N TYR A 187 1.10 -1.76 -11.72
CA TYR A 187 1.26 -1.01 -12.95
C TYR A 187 2.74 -0.77 -13.30
N LEU A 188 3.53 -0.29 -12.34
CA LEU A 188 4.96 -0.04 -12.56
C LEU A 188 5.74 -1.31 -12.92
N GLN A 189 5.42 -2.44 -12.27
CA GLN A 189 6.08 -3.73 -12.56
C GLN A 189 5.63 -4.35 -13.89
N GLU A 190 4.38 -4.15 -14.29
CA GLU A 190 3.90 -4.56 -15.61
C GLU A 190 4.57 -3.74 -16.72
N GLN A 191 4.70 -2.41 -16.53
CA GLN A 191 5.41 -1.53 -17.46
C GLN A 191 6.91 -1.86 -17.59
N SER A 192 7.55 -2.34 -16.52
CA SER A 192 8.94 -2.80 -16.57
C SER A 192 9.10 -4.23 -17.10
N GLY A 193 8.01 -4.94 -17.40
CA GLY A 193 8.03 -6.35 -17.80
C GLY A 193 8.41 -7.31 -16.67
N SER A 194 8.38 -6.85 -15.42
CA SER A 194 8.72 -7.68 -14.23
C SER A 194 7.55 -8.55 -13.77
N ILE A 195 6.33 -8.23 -14.20
CA ILE A 195 5.12 -9.01 -13.94
C ILE A 195 4.38 -9.26 -15.24
N ASN A 196 3.81 -10.47 -15.38
CA ASN A 196 2.85 -10.82 -16.42
C ASN A 196 1.46 -11.04 -15.79
N TYR A 197 0.45 -10.34 -16.30
CA TYR A 197 -0.93 -10.52 -15.86
C TYR A 197 -1.55 -11.75 -16.55
N HIS A 198 -2.02 -12.73 -15.80
CA HIS A 198 -2.58 -13.98 -16.36
C HIS A 198 -4.12 -14.05 -16.35
N GLY A 199 -4.80 -13.00 -15.90
CA GLY A 199 -6.26 -12.96 -15.84
C GLY A 199 -6.84 -12.71 -14.44
N TRP A 200 -8.18 -12.72 -14.35
CA TRP A 200 -8.92 -12.47 -13.11
C TRP A 200 -9.58 -13.74 -12.57
N PHE A 201 -10.14 -13.69 -11.37
CA PHE A 201 -10.96 -14.77 -10.80
C PHE A 201 -12.32 -14.23 -10.37
N THR A 202 -13.40 -15.01 -10.55
CA THR A 202 -14.67 -14.71 -9.88
C THR A 202 -14.50 -14.86 -8.37
N LYS A 203 -15.19 -14.01 -7.61
CA LYS A 203 -15.35 -14.25 -6.17
C LYS A 203 -16.02 -15.62 -6.00
N LEU A 204 -15.41 -16.50 -5.23
CA LEU A 204 -16.08 -17.73 -4.79
C LEU A 204 -17.21 -17.30 -3.85
N ASN A 205 -18.44 -17.64 -4.20
CA ASN A 205 -19.54 -17.57 -3.24
C ASN A 205 -19.27 -18.66 -2.20
N VAL A 206 -18.68 -18.28 -1.08
CA VAL A 206 -18.68 -19.12 0.11
C VAL A 206 -20.06 -18.96 0.72
N SER A 207 -20.93 -19.95 0.46
CA SER A 207 -22.22 -20.11 1.13
C SER A 207 -22.03 -20.44 2.60
#